data_AF-A0A7W0MVW1-F1
#
_entry.id   AF-A0A7W0MVW1-F1
#
_cell.length_a   1.000
_cell.length_b   1.000
_cell.length_c   1.000
_cell.angle_alpha   90.00
_cell.angle_beta   90.00
_cell.angle_gamma   90.00
#
_symmetry.space_group_name_H-M   'P 1'
#
loop_
_entity.id
_entity.type
_entity.pdbx_description
1 polymer ?
#
loop_
_entity_poly.entity_id
_entity_poly.type
_entity_poly.pdbx_seq_one_letter_code
_entity_poly.pdbx_strand_id
1 'polypeptide(L)'
;MTTGTVDALYRWPVKSMAGEGVGALCLDRNGAAGDREHAVFDTFKNAPRRATARETSRLLAWAASYPGVADDRLARGAPGPQITAPGGATFAWSD
;
A
#
# COMPACT_ATOMS: atom_id res chain seq x y z
N MET A 1 -7.21 12.13 30.03
CA MET A 1 -5.83 12.62 29.91
C MET A 1 -5.24 12.06 28.62
N THR A 2 -4.49 12.86 27.89
CA THR A 2 -3.76 12.42 26.69
C THR A 2 -2.38 11.92 27.10
N THR A 3 -1.99 10.72 26.65
CA THR A 3 -0.71 10.06 27.01
C THR A 3 0.35 10.18 25.91
N GLY A 4 0.05 10.89 24.83
CA GLY A 4 0.97 11.12 23.72
C GLY A 4 0.27 11.83 22.56
N THR A 5 1.06 12.09 21.51
CA THR A 5 0.63 12.69 20.24
C THR A 5 1.11 11.82 19.09
N VAL A 6 0.30 11.73 18.03
CA VAL A 6 0.71 11.08 16.78
C VAL A 6 1.74 11.96 16.09
N ASP A 7 2.94 11.44 15.87
CA ASP A 7 4.02 12.16 15.19
C ASP A 7 3.87 12.07 13.65
N ALA A 8 3.60 10.86 13.14
CA ALA A 8 3.41 10.61 11.73
C ALA A 8 2.46 9.44 11.49
N LEU A 9 1.81 9.45 10.32
CA LEU A 9 0.99 8.36 9.82
C LEU A 9 1.57 7.86 8.49
N TYR A 10 1.45 6.56 8.27
CA TYR A 10 1.93 5.90 7.06
C TYR A 10 0.89 4.88 6.59
N ARG A 11 0.83 4.69 5.27
CA ARG A 11 -0.04 3.72 4.60
C ARG A 11 0.77 2.88 3.63
N TRP A 12 0.50 1.57 3.58
CA TRP A 12 1.16 0.65 2.64
C TRP A 12 0.14 0.02 1.70
N PRO A 13 -0.20 0.66 0.56
CA PRO A 13 -1.26 0.18 -0.33
C PRO A 13 -1.08 -1.26 -0.83
N VAL A 14 0.16 -1.64 -1.14
CA VAL A 14 0.51 -2.99 -1.60
C VAL A 14 1.37 -3.69 -0.56
N LYS A 15 1.00 -4.92 -0.22
CA LYS A 15 1.78 -5.75 0.70
C LYS A 15 3.22 -5.92 0.21
N SER A 16 4.17 -5.55 1.07
CA SER A 16 5.63 -5.69 0.90
C SER A 16 6.31 -4.68 -0.04
N MET A 17 5.58 -3.69 -0.55
CA MET A 17 6.17 -2.51 -1.21
C MET A 17 6.42 -1.39 -0.19
N ALA A 18 7.20 -0.38 -0.57
CA ALA A 18 7.28 0.88 0.16
C ALA A 18 5.92 1.60 0.12
N GLY A 19 5.58 2.24 1.24
CA GLY A 19 4.32 2.97 1.40
C GLY A 19 4.46 4.47 1.19
N GLU A 20 3.48 5.20 1.69
CA GLU A 20 3.39 6.66 1.65
C GLU A 20 3.21 7.22 3.06
N GLY A 21 3.77 8.41 3.31
CA GLY A 21 3.42 9.22 4.47
C GLY A 21 2.10 9.95 4.21
N VAL A 22 1.23 10.02 5.20
CA VAL A 22 -0.13 10.57 5.05
C VAL A 22 -0.46 11.51 6.21
N GLY A 23 -1.33 12.50 5.96
CA GLY A 23 -1.80 13.43 6.98
C GLY A 23 -2.98 12.90 7.81
N ALA A 24 -3.71 11.91 7.28
CA ALA A 24 -4.87 11.32 7.92
C ALA A 24 -5.06 9.86 7.49
N LEU A 25 -5.81 9.09 8.27
CA LEU A 25 -6.24 7.74 7.92
C LEU A 25 -7.72 7.58 8.27
N CYS A 26 -8.53 7.12 7.33
CA CYS A 26 -9.89 6.66 7.61
C CYS A 26 -9.83 5.24 8.18
N LEU A 27 -10.33 5.03 9.39
CA LEU A 27 -10.31 3.74 10.07
C LEU A 27 -11.70 3.10 10.07
N ASP A 28 -11.76 1.79 9.84
CA ASP A 28 -12.94 0.97 10.17
C ASP A 28 -12.51 -0.39 10.78
N ARG A 29 -13.45 -1.32 10.96
CA ARG A 29 -13.23 -2.65 11.52
C ARG A 29 -12.13 -3.48 10.83
N ASN A 30 -11.76 -3.17 9.59
CA ASN A 30 -10.72 -3.86 8.83
C ASN A 30 -9.38 -3.08 8.81
N GLY A 31 -9.23 -2.02 9.61
CA GLY A 31 -8.01 -1.21 9.70
C GLY A 31 -8.12 0.12 8.92
N ALA A 32 -6.98 0.68 8.53
CA ALA A 32 -6.96 1.89 7.70
C ALA A 32 -7.37 1.61 6.26
N ALA A 33 -8.20 2.47 5.68
CA ALA A 33 -8.58 2.40 4.28
C ALA A 33 -7.34 2.54 3.38
N GLY A 34 -7.25 1.70 2.37
CA GLY A 34 -6.11 1.62 1.46
C GLY A 34 -4.83 1.08 2.09
N ASP A 35 -4.83 0.59 3.34
CA ASP A 35 -3.68 -0.14 3.86
C ASP A 35 -3.79 -1.63 3.50
N ARG A 36 -2.81 -2.12 2.73
CA ARG A 36 -2.63 -3.52 2.33
C ARG A 36 -3.86 -4.15 1.66
N GLU A 37 -4.67 -3.34 0.97
CA GLU A 37 -5.81 -3.81 0.16
C GLU A 37 -5.35 -4.57 -1.10
N HIS A 38 -4.08 -4.38 -1.49
CA HIS A 38 -3.48 -5.00 -2.67
C HIS A 38 -2.29 -5.90 -2.31
N ALA A 39 -2.05 -6.92 -3.14
CA ALA A 39 -0.89 -7.79 -3.04
C ALA A 39 -0.49 -8.33 -4.41
N VAL A 40 0.82 -8.48 -4.61
CA VAL A 40 1.37 -9.19 -5.77
C VAL A 40 1.31 -10.69 -5.52
N PHE A 41 0.93 -11.45 -6.53
CA PHE A 41 0.96 -12.90 -6.53
C PHE A 41 1.98 -13.38 -7.56
N ASP A 42 2.71 -14.42 -7.18
CA ASP A 42 3.64 -15.15 -8.03
C ASP A 42 3.13 -16.59 -8.20
N THR A 43 3.72 -17.36 -9.12
CA THR A 43 3.42 -18.78 -9.30
C THR A 43 4.45 -19.64 -8.58
N PHE A 44 3.99 -20.46 -7.64
CA PHE A 44 4.85 -21.42 -6.94
C PHE A 44 4.26 -22.83 -7.07
N LYS A 45 5.02 -23.77 -7.63
CA LYS A 45 4.56 -25.16 -7.88
C LYS A 45 3.21 -25.21 -8.60
N ASN A 46 3.06 -24.40 -9.66
CA ASN A 46 1.84 -24.27 -10.47
C ASN A 46 0.59 -23.79 -9.70
N ALA A 47 0.77 -23.12 -8.56
CA ALA A 47 -0.32 -22.50 -7.81
C ALA A 47 0.00 -21.02 -7.48
N PRO A 48 -1.01 -20.14 -7.43
CA PRO A 48 -0.80 -18.75 -7.03
C PRO A 48 -0.37 -18.69 -5.57
N ARG A 49 0.75 -18.00 -5.32
CA ARG A 49 1.26 -17.73 -3.98
C ARG A 49 1.47 -16.23 -3.85
N ARG A 50 1.03 -15.68 -2.72
CA ARG A 50 1.27 -14.26 -2.41
C ARG A 50 2.78 -14.02 -2.26
N ALA A 51 3.31 -13.09 -3.04
CA ALA A 51 4.70 -12.67 -2.91
C ALA A 51 4.85 -11.83 -1.64
N THR A 52 5.95 -12.03 -0.90
CA THR A 52 6.28 -11.19 0.25
C THR A 52 7.74 -10.74 0.18
N ALA A 53 8.11 -9.72 0.95
CA ALA A 53 9.51 -9.27 1.02
C ALA A 53 10.47 -10.36 1.54
N ARG A 54 9.98 -11.42 2.21
CA ARG A 54 10.83 -12.52 2.67
C ARG A 54 11.32 -13.38 1.52
N GLU A 55 10.45 -13.70 0.56
CA GLU A 55 10.81 -14.47 -0.62
C GLU A 55 11.30 -13.59 -1.78
N THR A 56 10.72 -12.40 -1.91
CA THR A 56 10.96 -11.46 -3.02
C THR A 56 11.33 -10.10 -2.47
N SER A 57 12.53 -9.98 -1.90
CA SER A 57 13.03 -8.74 -1.26
C SER A 57 13.03 -7.52 -2.18
N ARG A 58 13.14 -7.73 -3.50
CA ARG A 58 13.06 -6.65 -4.51
C ARG A 58 11.74 -5.90 -4.49
N LEU A 59 10.67 -6.45 -3.91
CA LEU A 59 9.41 -5.72 -3.71
C LEU A 59 9.59 -4.45 -2.87
N LEU A 60 10.56 -4.43 -1.95
CA LEU A 60 10.85 -3.26 -1.12
C LEU A 60 11.37 -2.05 -1.90
N ALA A 61 11.89 -2.26 -3.11
CA ALA A 61 12.35 -1.18 -3.99
C ALA A 61 11.22 -0.55 -4.82
N TRP A 62 10.03 -1.16 -4.82
CA TRP A 62 8.82 -0.60 -5.43
C TRP A 62 8.05 0.19 -4.39
N ALA A 63 7.33 1.23 -4.81
CA ALA A 63 6.46 2.01 -3.94
C ALA A 63 5.02 2.00 -4.44
N ALA A 64 4.07 2.21 -3.53
CA ALA A 64 2.66 2.37 -3.86
C ALA A 64 2.05 3.54 -3.09
N SER A 65 1.19 4.32 -3.74
CA SER A 65 0.51 5.49 -3.17
C SER A 65 -0.85 5.72 -3.82
N TYR A 66 -1.70 6.56 -3.21
CA TYR A 66 -2.97 7.00 -3.80
C TYR A 66 -2.88 8.48 -4.21
N PRO A 67 -2.16 8.82 -5.30
CA PRO A 67 -2.05 10.20 -5.73
C PRO A 67 -3.44 10.75 -6.13
N GLY A 68 -3.75 11.98 -5.70
CA GLY A 68 -4.99 12.65 -6.06
C GLY A 68 -6.22 12.28 -5.23
N VAL A 69 -6.10 11.40 -4.23
CA VAL A 69 -7.14 11.18 -3.22
C VAL A 69 -6.72 11.86 -1.92
N ALA A 70 -7.58 12.69 -1.34
CA ALA A 70 -7.31 13.29 -0.05
C ALA A 70 -7.26 12.20 1.04
N ASP A 71 -6.26 12.26 1.92
CA ASP A 71 -5.98 11.23 2.92
C ASP A 71 -7.15 10.94 3.86
N ASP A 72 -7.91 11.97 4.22
CA ASP A 72 -9.10 11.92 5.09
C ASP A 72 -10.38 11.50 4.35
N ARG A 73 -10.27 11.20 3.05
CA ARG A 73 -11.39 10.78 2.19
C ARG A 73 -11.14 9.46 1.48
N LEU A 74 -9.98 8.83 1.69
CA LEU A 74 -9.74 7.52 1.12
C LEU A 74 -10.69 6.51 1.76
N ALA A 75 -11.60 5.99 0.96
CA ALA A 75 -12.54 4.96 1.36
C ALA A 75 -12.05 3.58 0.93
N ARG A 76 -12.56 2.55 1.61
CA ARG A 76 -12.33 1.17 1.22
C ARG A 76 -12.88 0.91 -0.19
N GLY A 77 -12.13 0.19 -1.02
CA GLY A 77 -12.53 -0.06 -2.41
C GLY A 77 -12.39 1.14 -3.35
N ALA A 78 -11.59 2.15 -2.96
CA ALA A 78 -11.12 3.18 -3.87
C ALA A 78 -10.42 2.56 -5.11
N PRO A 79 -10.28 3.30 -6.23
CA PRO A 79 -9.46 2.87 -7.36
C PRO A 79 -8.07 2.44 -6.89
N GLY A 80 -7.50 1.42 -7.53
CA GLY A 80 -6.22 0.85 -7.09
C GLY A 80 -5.08 1.88 -7.08
N PRO A 81 -4.06 1.67 -6.25
CA PRO A 81 -2.97 2.62 -6.05
C PRO A 81 -2.14 2.80 -7.33
N GLN A 82 -1.44 3.93 -7.41
CA GLN A 82 -0.33 4.08 -8.36
C GLN A 82 0.88 3.31 -7.83
N ILE A 83 1.52 2.55 -8.70
CA ILE A 83 2.73 1.80 -8.43
C ILE A 83 3.92 2.54 -9.03
N THR A 84 4.98 2.72 -8.27
CA THR A 84 6.24 3.33 -8.74
C THR A 84 7.34 2.29 -8.72
N ALA A 85 7.95 2.04 -9.88
CA ALA A 85 9.09 1.15 -10.03
C ALA A 85 10.37 1.76 -9.44
N PRO A 86 11.40 0.94 -9.15
CA PRO A 86 12.70 1.42 -8.68
C PRO A 86 13.38 2.44 -9.62
N GLY A 87 13.02 2.45 -10.90
CA GLY A 87 13.49 3.42 -11.90
C GLY A 87 12.61 4.67 -12.08
N GLY A 88 11.58 4.84 -11.25
CA GLY A 88 10.66 5.98 -11.28
C GLY A 88 9.49 5.85 -12.25
N ALA A 89 9.45 4.82 -13.11
CA ALA A 89 8.28 4.55 -13.95
C ALA A 89 7.04 4.28 -13.10
N THR A 90 5.90 4.83 -13.50
CA THR A 90 4.63 4.72 -12.78
C THR A 90 3.62 3.90 -13.56
N PHE A 91 2.82 3.12 -12.83
CA PHE A 91 1.78 2.25 -13.38
C PHE A 91 0.51 2.41 -12.56
N ALA A 92 -0.66 2.32 -13.20
CA ALA A 92 -1.90 2.10 -12.47
C ALA A 92 -1.94 0.63 -11.99
N TRP A 93 -2.64 0.37 -10.89
CA TRP A 93 -2.83 -1.01 -10.42
C TRP A 93 -3.52 -1.92 -11.46
N SER A 94 -4.30 -1.34 -12.36
CA SER A 94 -5.09 -2.05 -13.38
C SER A 94 -4.41 -2.17 -14.75
N ASP A 95 -3.15 -1.71 -14.89
CA ASP A 95 -2.38 -1.84 -16.12
C ASP A 95 -2.04 -3.31 -16.48
#